data_AF-A0A9D2FMZ6-F1
#
_entry.id   AF-A0A9D2FMZ6-F1
#
_cell.length_a   1.000
_cell.length_b   1.000
_cell.length_c   1.000
_cell.angle_alpha   90.00
_cell.angle_beta   90.00
_cell.angle_gamma   90.00
#
_symmetry.space_group_name_H-M   'P 1'
#
loop_
_entity.id
_entity.type
_entity.pdbx_description
1 polymer ?
#
loop_
_entity_poly.entity_id
_entity_poly.type
_entity_poly.pdbx_seq_one_letter_code
_entity_poly.pdbx_strand_id
1 'polypeptide(L)'
;MKKRLFFLPLLLTVALVSMLFAGCKQEEEYPTWKLSDTVSASFSDNGKYGYILKIEGSGAIPDYASEHDTPWDGRAGRITSIEFGEGIVSVGNNAFVGCAALDYVILPESITEIGTNAFYSETAIYAYSEVKSDDGAKIYVYSEKQPAQGGDFWHFRNDGTPTVWENIKVLFIGNSFTYYNDLPTLFGQIASGAGEVVEVDWIVHGSYTLEKYADPNDVAAPTEDVTMQGCGKMVDETLRASDDYDVVILQEQSTRPITNYNSFLDAARTLKEKIDETQKDCEVYLYATWGFPAGLDSKYTTIPDLEAAIRQAYKSVASEIGAKVSNVGEAFTAVYNTHSEIGLYNADGRHPSYEGSYLAACVHVATILGCDPRTTTYTGNLSDEVAQLLQGVAYDVVFGS
;
A
#
# COMPACT_ATOMS: atom_id res chain seq x y z
N MET A 1 -12.68 -3.88 -39.34
CA MET A 1 -11.77 -2.71 -39.27
C MET A 1 -11.63 -2.30 -37.81
N LYS A 2 -10.64 -2.85 -37.11
CA LYS A 2 -10.30 -2.47 -35.73
C LYS A 2 -9.29 -1.31 -35.80
N LYS A 3 -9.66 -0.14 -35.27
CA LYS A 3 -8.74 1.01 -35.16
C LYS A 3 -7.75 0.71 -34.03
N ARG A 4 -6.46 0.58 -34.37
CA ARG A 4 -5.35 0.60 -33.41
C ARG A 4 -5.21 2.04 -32.92
N LEU A 5 -5.39 2.27 -31.62
CA LEU A 5 -4.98 3.50 -30.97
C LEU A 5 -3.47 3.39 -30.75
N PHE A 6 -2.69 4.19 -31.46
CA PHE A 6 -1.27 4.38 -31.18
C PHE A 6 -1.16 5.35 -29.99
N PHE A 7 -0.56 4.90 -28.89
CA PHE A 7 -0.05 5.80 -27.87
C PHE A 7 1.12 6.59 -28.46
N LEU A 8 0.94 7.90 -28.62
CA LEU A 8 2.01 8.86 -28.92
C LEU A 8 2.49 9.41 -27.58
N PRO A 9 3.80 9.45 -27.27
CA PRO A 9 4.26 10.21 -26.12
C PRO A 9 4.09 11.70 -26.42
N LEU A 10 3.42 12.38 -25.50
CA LEU A 10 3.13 13.82 -25.55
C LEU A 10 4.45 14.60 -25.40
N LEU A 11 4.97 15.12 -26.51
CA LEU A 11 6.02 16.13 -26.52
C LEU A 11 5.46 17.44 -25.93
N LEU A 12 5.74 17.69 -24.65
CA LEU A 12 5.41 18.94 -23.99
C LEU A 12 6.39 20.03 -24.47
N THR A 13 5.98 20.84 -25.46
CA THR A 13 6.71 22.06 -25.82
C THR A 13 6.47 23.13 -24.76
N VAL A 14 7.41 23.30 -23.83
CA VAL A 14 7.42 24.46 -22.91
C VAL A 14 8.07 25.64 -23.62
N ALA A 15 7.28 26.66 -23.96
CA ALA A 15 7.79 27.92 -24.45
C ALA A 15 8.43 28.71 -23.29
N LEU A 16 9.73 28.99 -23.42
CA LEU A 16 10.50 29.85 -22.52
C LEU A 16 9.93 31.27 -22.48
N VAL A 17 9.59 31.77 -21.29
CA VAL A 17 9.65 33.20 -20.98
C VAL A 17 10.85 33.40 -20.06
N SER A 18 11.97 33.81 -20.66
CA SER A 18 13.21 34.12 -19.95
C SER A 18 13.09 35.49 -19.25
N MET A 19 13.09 35.50 -17.92
CA MET A 19 13.55 36.66 -17.15
C MET A 19 14.89 36.32 -16.50
N LEU A 20 15.83 37.23 -16.70
CA LEU A 20 17.27 37.14 -16.42
C LEU A 20 17.57 37.00 -14.92
N PHE A 21 18.27 35.92 -14.56
CA PHE A 21 19.30 35.97 -13.52
C PHE A 21 20.56 35.31 -14.08
N ALA A 22 21.46 36.13 -14.61
CA ALA A 22 22.80 35.72 -14.99
C ALA A 22 23.65 35.54 -13.73
N GLY A 23 23.53 34.38 -13.09
CA GLY A 23 24.58 33.80 -12.26
C GLY A 23 25.26 32.71 -13.08
N CYS A 24 26.57 32.80 -13.30
CA CYS A 24 27.35 31.76 -13.99
C CYS A 24 27.21 30.41 -13.27
N LYS A 25 26.29 29.55 -13.71
CA LYS A 25 26.48 28.11 -13.62
C LYS A 25 27.28 27.71 -14.85
N GLN A 26 28.53 27.27 -14.66
CA GLN A 26 29.20 26.47 -15.68
C GLN A 26 28.30 25.24 -15.88
N GLU A 27 27.86 24.96 -17.11
CA GLU A 27 27.33 23.63 -17.44
C GLU A 27 28.44 22.64 -17.13
N GLU A 28 28.21 21.76 -16.15
CA GLU A 28 29.16 20.69 -15.82
C GLU A 28 29.14 19.71 -17.00
N GLU A 29 30.19 19.73 -17.82
CA GLU A 29 30.32 18.81 -18.94
C GLU A 29 30.66 17.42 -18.39
N TYR A 30 29.68 16.52 -18.42
CA TYR A 30 29.86 15.17 -17.93
C TYR A 30 30.65 14.31 -18.94
N PRO A 31 31.51 13.40 -18.45
CA PRO A 31 32.24 12.49 -19.33
C PRO A 31 31.30 11.62 -20.16
N THR A 32 31.68 11.40 -21.41
CA THR A 32 31.08 10.38 -22.29
C THR A 32 32.07 9.24 -22.46
N TRP A 33 31.61 8.01 -22.30
CA TRP A 33 32.41 6.80 -22.46
C TRP A 33 31.91 5.97 -23.62
N LYS A 34 32.84 5.40 -24.38
CA LYS A 34 32.52 4.33 -25.35
C LYS A 34 32.66 2.99 -24.64
N LEU A 35 31.55 2.26 -24.54
CA LEU A 35 31.54 0.91 -23.96
C LEU A 35 31.89 -0.13 -25.03
N SER A 36 31.49 0.15 -26.27
CA SER A 36 31.85 -0.59 -27.48
C SER A 36 31.90 0.35 -28.69
N ASP A 37 32.03 -0.21 -29.90
CA ASP A 37 31.91 0.57 -31.15
C ASP A 37 30.52 1.18 -31.35
N THR A 38 29.50 0.64 -30.67
CA THR A 38 28.08 0.92 -30.93
C THR A 38 27.29 1.29 -29.69
N VAL A 39 27.90 1.21 -28.49
CA VAL A 39 27.28 1.55 -27.21
C VAL A 39 28.13 2.59 -26.49
N SER A 40 27.48 3.63 -25.98
CA SER A 40 28.12 4.70 -25.20
C SER A 40 27.35 5.00 -23.92
N ALA A 41 28.03 5.58 -22.94
CA ALA A 41 27.44 6.03 -21.69
C ALA A 41 27.77 7.49 -21.40
N SER A 42 26.89 8.22 -20.73
CA SER A 42 27.13 9.57 -20.25
C SER A 42 26.36 9.85 -18.96
N PHE A 43 26.75 10.88 -18.22
CA PHE A 43 25.93 11.38 -17.11
C PHE A 43 25.11 12.60 -17.50
N SER A 44 23.99 12.76 -16.81
CA SER A 44 23.34 14.05 -16.62
C SER A 44 23.01 14.27 -15.15
N ASP A 45 22.89 15.54 -14.76
CA ASP A 45 22.38 15.94 -13.45
C ASP A 45 20.92 15.47 -13.30
N ASN A 46 20.57 14.91 -12.14
CA ASN A 46 19.19 14.53 -11.83
C ASN A 46 18.38 15.70 -11.20
N GLY A 47 18.97 16.89 -11.08
CA GLY A 47 18.39 18.07 -10.46
C GLY A 47 18.37 18.04 -8.92
N LYS A 48 19.03 17.04 -8.33
CA LYS A 48 19.17 16.80 -6.88
C LYS A 48 20.62 16.38 -6.57
N TYR A 49 20.86 15.62 -5.50
CA TYR A 49 22.20 15.17 -5.07
C TYR A 49 22.73 13.92 -5.82
N GLY A 50 22.19 13.55 -6.99
CA GLY A 50 22.57 12.32 -7.71
C GLY A 50 22.75 12.50 -9.22
N TYR A 51 22.96 11.38 -9.92
CA TYR A 51 23.20 11.36 -11.36
C TYR A 51 22.21 10.44 -12.08
N ILE A 52 21.88 10.80 -13.31
CA ILE A 52 21.25 9.91 -14.29
C ILE A 52 22.36 9.36 -15.17
N LEU A 53 22.50 8.03 -15.24
CA LEU A 53 23.41 7.37 -16.18
C LEU A 53 22.65 7.04 -17.47
N LYS A 54 23.02 7.68 -18.58
CA LYS A 54 22.42 7.42 -19.89
C LYS A 54 23.27 6.40 -20.63
N ILE A 55 22.66 5.32 -21.11
CA ILE A 55 23.28 4.30 -21.95
C ILE A 55 22.62 4.34 -23.32
N GLU A 56 23.36 4.70 -24.35
CA GLU A 56 22.85 4.93 -25.70
C GLU A 56 23.53 4.02 -26.72
N GLY A 57 22.89 3.90 -27.89
CA GLY A 57 23.38 3.12 -29.00
C GLY A 57 22.66 1.78 -29.15
N SER A 58 23.34 0.80 -29.74
CA SER A 58 22.76 -0.52 -29.97
C SER A 58 23.77 -1.63 -29.76
N GLY A 59 23.39 -2.66 -29.00
CA GLY A 59 24.27 -3.78 -28.68
C GLY A 59 24.26 -4.12 -27.19
N ALA A 60 25.22 -4.93 -26.79
CA ALA A 60 25.40 -5.35 -25.40
C ALA A 60 26.20 -4.31 -24.61
N ILE A 61 25.81 -4.09 -23.35
CA ILE A 61 26.69 -3.50 -22.35
C ILE A 61 27.71 -4.59 -21.96
N PRO A 62 29.02 -4.28 -21.97
CA PRO A 62 30.05 -5.30 -21.77
C PRO A 62 30.08 -5.83 -20.33
N ASP A 63 30.71 -6.99 -20.16
CA ASP A 63 31.07 -7.52 -18.86
C ASP A 63 32.21 -6.71 -18.22
N TYR A 64 32.13 -6.57 -16.90
CA TYR A 64 33.17 -5.99 -16.07
C TYR A 64 33.68 -7.01 -15.05
N ALA A 65 34.98 -6.98 -14.75
CA ALA A 65 35.57 -7.89 -13.77
C ALA A 65 35.13 -7.55 -12.34
N SER A 66 34.85 -6.27 -12.08
CA SER A 66 34.27 -5.75 -10.84
C SER A 66 33.54 -4.42 -11.10
N GLU A 67 32.80 -3.93 -10.10
CA GLU A 67 32.20 -2.60 -10.10
C GLU A 67 33.22 -1.48 -10.37
N HIS A 68 34.47 -1.68 -9.95
CA HIS A 68 35.55 -0.71 -10.09
C HIS A 68 36.09 -0.59 -11.52
N ASP A 69 35.77 -1.54 -12.39
CA ASP A 69 36.18 -1.52 -13.80
C ASP A 69 35.16 -0.77 -14.69
N THR A 70 34.01 -0.40 -14.12
CA THR A 70 32.98 0.34 -14.83
C THR A 70 33.43 1.79 -15.08
N PRO A 71 33.07 2.41 -16.21
CA PRO A 71 33.46 3.80 -16.46
C PRO A 71 32.88 4.80 -15.44
N TRP A 72 31.79 4.42 -14.77
CA TRP A 72 31.08 5.24 -13.79
C TRP A 72 31.46 4.97 -12.33
N ASP A 73 32.40 4.06 -12.04
CA ASP A 73 32.80 3.65 -10.68
C ASP A 73 32.90 4.82 -9.69
N GLY A 74 33.66 5.86 -10.05
CA GLY A 74 33.89 7.02 -9.18
C GLY A 74 32.64 7.83 -8.80
N ARG A 75 31.49 7.55 -9.39
CA ARG A 75 30.18 8.16 -9.06
C ARG A 75 29.07 7.13 -8.87
N ALA A 76 29.36 5.83 -8.93
CA ALA A 76 28.35 4.76 -8.98
C ALA A 76 27.36 4.82 -7.80
N GLY A 77 27.87 4.99 -6.58
CA GLY A 77 27.03 5.11 -5.37
C GLY A 77 26.13 6.36 -5.29
N ARG A 78 26.12 7.22 -6.32
CA ARG A 78 25.22 8.38 -6.44
C ARG A 78 24.36 8.35 -7.70
N ILE A 79 24.40 7.26 -8.46
CA ILE A 79 23.52 7.05 -9.61
C ILE A 79 22.15 6.66 -9.06
N THR A 80 21.15 7.48 -9.36
CA THR A 80 19.78 7.28 -8.87
C THR A 80 18.82 6.88 -9.98
N SER A 81 19.28 6.87 -11.23
CA SER A 81 18.50 6.45 -12.39
C SER A 81 19.41 6.04 -13.54
N ILE A 82 18.96 5.09 -14.35
CA ILE A 82 19.61 4.67 -15.58
C ILE A 82 18.59 4.82 -16.71
N GLU A 83 18.97 5.53 -17.77
CA GLU A 83 18.18 5.66 -18.98
C GLU A 83 18.83 4.82 -20.09
N PHE A 84 18.13 3.79 -20.56
CA PHE A 84 18.61 2.98 -21.70
C PHE A 84 18.03 3.47 -23.02
N GLY A 85 18.84 3.42 -24.06
CA GLY A 85 18.38 3.48 -25.44
C GLY A 85 17.72 2.17 -25.87
N GLU A 86 16.70 2.27 -26.72
CA GLU A 86 15.93 1.14 -27.27
C GLU A 86 16.76 0.15 -28.13
N GLY A 87 18.03 0.43 -28.38
CA GLY A 87 18.92 -0.47 -29.12
C GLY A 87 19.72 -1.42 -28.24
N ILE A 88 19.68 -1.26 -26.91
CA ILE A 88 20.48 -2.07 -25.97
C ILE A 88 19.82 -3.43 -25.79
N VAL A 89 20.58 -4.52 -25.96
CA VAL A 89 20.01 -5.88 -25.99
C VAL A 89 20.34 -6.74 -24.78
N SER A 90 21.40 -6.39 -24.05
CA SER A 90 21.80 -7.10 -22.83
C SER A 90 22.64 -6.23 -21.89
N VAL A 91 22.64 -6.60 -20.61
CA VAL A 91 23.46 -6.00 -19.56
C VAL A 91 24.53 -7.00 -19.13
N GLY A 92 25.81 -6.62 -19.22
CA GLY A 92 26.92 -7.49 -18.83
C GLY A 92 27.11 -7.64 -17.32
N ASN A 93 27.97 -8.58 -16.95
CA ASN A 93 28.34 -8.89 -15.58
C ASN A 93 28.88 -7.66 -14.84
N ASN A 94 28.45 -7.47 -13.58
CA ASN A 94 28.90 -6.39 -12.67
C ASN A 94 28.69 -4.95 -13.19
N ALA A 95 27.91 -4.72 -14.25
CA ALA A 95 27.79 -3.40 -14.88
C ALA A 95 27.28 -2.31 -13.90
N PHE A 96 26.27 -2.61 -13.10
CA PHE A 96 25.62 -1.61 -12.24
C PHE A 96 25.59 -2.03 -10.75
N VAL A 97 26.35 -3.04 -10.35
CA VAL A 97 26.36 -3.51 -8.95
C VAL A 97 26.82 -2.44 -7.95
N GLY A 98 27.69 -1.51 -8.37
CA GLY A 98 28.11 -0.37 -7.55
C GLY A 98 27.06 0.74 -7.41
N CYS A 99 25.92 0.66 -8.10
CA CYS A 99 24.87 1.69 -8.11
C CYS A 99 23.92 1.56 -6.92
N ALA A 100 24.44 1.55 -5.69
CA ALA A 100 23.67 1.27 -4.47
C ALA A 100 22.60 2.34 -4.11
N ALA A 101 22.55 3.48 -4.82
CA ALA A 101 21.52 4.51 -4.66
C ALA A 101 20.37 4.38 -5.69
N LEU A 102 20.37 3.31 -6.48
CA LEU A 102 19.35 3.01 -7.49
C LEU A 102 18.26 2.12 -6.87
N ASP A 103 17.11 2.73 -6.56
CA ASP A 103 15.97 2.01 -5.98
C ASP A 103 15.37 1.02 -6.98
N TYR A 104 15.26 1.42 -8.25
CA TYR A 104 14.76 0.57 -9.33
C TYR A 104 15.36 0.94 -10.68
N VAL A 105 15.21 0.04 -11.63
CA VAL A 105 15.56 0.25 -13.04
C VAL A 105 14.44 -0.28 -13.95
N ILE A 106 14.12 0.46 -15.01
CA ILE A 106 13.19 0.00 -16.06
C ILE A 106 14.01 -0.36 -17.29
N LEU A 107 14.02 -1.65 -17.62
CA LEU A 107 14.65 -2.18 -18.82
C LEU A 107 13.77 -1.89 -20.04
N PRO A 108 14.33 -1.41 -21.18
CA PRO A 108 13.58 -1.27 -22.42
C PRO A 108 13.21 -2.65 -22.98
N GLU A 109 12.21 -2.71 -23.86
CA GLU A 109 11.73 -3.95 -24.49
C GLU A 109 12.84 -4.73 -25.22
N SER A 110 13.91 -4.05 -25.62
CA SER A 110 15.03 -4.63 -26.36
C SER A 110 15.96 -5.49 -25.50
N ILE A 111 16.01 -5.28 -24.18
CA ILE A 111 16.87 -6.06 -23.29
C ILE A 111 16.22 -7.41 -23.01
N THR A 112 16.92 -8.50 -23.33
CA THR A 112 16.42 -9.86 -23.13
C THR A 112 17.25 -10.69 -22.15
N GLU A 113 18.40 -10.17 -21.72
CA GLU A 113 19.37 -10.88 -20.89
C GLU A 113 20.17 -9.92 -19.99
N ILE A 114 20.36 -10.31 -18.73
CA ILE A 114 21.22 -9.64 -17.76
C ILE A 114 22.21 -10.65 -17.17
N GLY A 115 23.47 -10.22 -17.08
CA GLY A 115 24.56 -11.02 -16.53
C GLY A 115 24.50 -11.15 -15.01
N THR A 116 25.42 -11.95 -14.49
CA THR A 116 25.63 -12.15 -13.04
C THR A 116 26.00 -10.85 -12.35
N ASN A 117 25.34 -10.55 -11.23
CA ASN A 117 25.50 -9.32 -10.45
C ASN A 117 25.39 -8.07 -11.33
N ALA A 118 24.53 -8.07 -12.36
CA ALA A 118 24.39 -6.90 -13.24
C ALA A 118 23.92 -5.65 -12.46
N PHE A 119 23.14 -5.82 -11.39
CA PHE A 119 22.61 -4.74 -10.55
C PHE A 119 22.90 -5.01 -9.07
N TYR A 120 22.77 -3.96 -8.24
CA TYR A 120 22.84 -4.09 -6.79
C TYR A 120 21.66 -4.93 -6.26
N SER A 121 21.86 -5.71 -5.20
CA SER A 121 20.87 -6.70 -4.73
C SER A 121 19.52 -6.10 -4.33
N GLU A 122 19.53 -4.85 -3.87
CA GLU A 122 18.33 -4.13 -3.43
C GLU A 122 17.63 -3.35 -4.57
N THR A 123 18.19 -3.34 -5.79
CA THR A 123 17.59 -2.64 -6.93
C THR A 123 16.45 -3.47 -7.52
N ALA A 124 15.23 -2.94 -7.54
CA ALA A 124 14.12 -3.58 -8.24
C ALA A 124 14.31 -3.51 -9.76
N ILE A 125 14.22 -4.65 -10.45
CA ILE A 125 14.40 -4.74 -11.91
C ILE A 125 13.03 -4.88 -12.56
N TYR A 126 12.61 -3.86 -13.30
CA TYR A 126 11.36 -3.81 -14.03
C TYR A 126 11.59 -4.03 -15.52
N ALA A 127 10.92 -5.01 -16.10
CA ALA A 127 11.03 -5.32 -17.53
C ALA A 127 9.65 -5.34 -18.19
N TYR A 128 9.57 -4.92 -19.45
CA TYR A 128 8.32 -5.00 -20.23
C TYR A 128 8.02 -6.41 -20.76
N SER A 129 8.99 -7.31 -20.71
CA SER A 129 8.88 -8.71 -21.12
C SER A 129 9.80 -9.60 -20.28
N GLU A 130 9.71 -10.91 -20.46
CA GLU A 130 10.64 -11.85 -19.82
C GLU A 130 12.10 -11.54 -20.19
N VAL A 131 12.95 -11.50 -19.17
CA VAL A 131 14.40 -11.26 -19.27
C VAL A 131 15.10 -12.40 -18.55
N LYS A 132 16.14 -12.96 -19.16
CA LYS A 132 16.96 -14.00 -18.53
C LYS A 132 17.96 -13.35 -17.57
N SER A 133 18.08 -13.90 -16.37
CA SER A 133 19.15 -13.56 -15.42
C SER A 133 20.07 -14.75 -15.22
N ASP A 134 21.36 -14.56 -15.41
CA ASP A 134 22.35 -15.64 -15.23
C ASP A 134 22.47 -16.12 -13.77
N ASP A 135 22.21 -15.23 -12.81
CA ASP A 135 22.26 -15.48 -11.37
C ASP A 135 20.87 -15.67 -10.73
N GLY A 136 19.81 -15.64 -11.54
CA GLY A 136 18.43 -15.74 -11.05
C GLY A 136 17.93 -14.50 -10.32
N ALA A 137 18.50 -13.31 -10.55
CA ALA A 137 17.97 -12.05 -10.02
C ALA A 137 16.46 -11.91 -10.27
N LYS A 138 15.75 -11.39 -9.27
CA LYS A 138 14.30 -11.17 -9.35
C LYS A 138 14.01 -10.05 -10.35
N ILE A 139 13.24 -10.37 -11.38
CA ILE A 139 12.80 -9.43 -12.41
C ILE A 139 11.28 -9.41 -12.38
N TYR A 140 10.69 -8.22 -12.27
CA TYR A 140 9.25 -8.05 -12.36
C TYR A 140 8.87 -7.76 -13.81
N VAL A 141 7.89 -8.48 -14.32
CA VAL A 141 7.42 -8.33 -15.70
C VAL A 141 6.20 -7.41 -15.74
N TYR A 142 6.13 -6.55 -16.75
CA TYR A 142 5.06 -5.56 -16.85
C TYR A 142 3.70 -6.24 -17.03
N SER A 143 2.70 -5.80 -16.26
CA SER A 143 1.31 -6.15 -16.46
C SER A 143 0.42 -4.92 -16.29
N GLU A 144 -0.16 -4.47 -17.40
CA GLU A 144 -1.15 -3.38 -17.44
C GLU A 144 -2.35 -3.66 -16.53
N LYS A 145 -2.74 -4.94 -16.39
CA LYS A 145 -3.88 -5.36 -15.60
C LYS A 145 -3.41 -6.06 -14.33
N GLN A 146 -4.22 -5.91 -13.28
CA GLN A 146 -4.05 -6.65 -12.04
C GLN A 146 -3.92 -8.16 -12.32
N PRO A 147 -2.79 -8.79 -11.93
CA PRO A 147 -2.63 -10.24 -12.06
C PRO A 147 -3.44 -10.97 -10.98
N ALA A 148 -3.63 -12.27 -11.15
CA ALA A 148 -4.30 -13.11 -10.14
C ALA A 148 -3.45 -13.28 -8.87
N GLN A 149 -2.13 -13.21 -9.00
CA GLN A 149 -1.17 -13.22 -7.89
C GLN A 149 -0.13 -12.13 -8.14
N GLY A 150 0.15 -11.36 -7.08
CA GLY A 150 1.24 -10.39 -7.07
C GLY A 150 2.62 -11.05 -6.93
N GLY A 151 3.66 -10.24 -6.76
CA GLY A 151 5.03 -10.63 -6.46
C GLY A 151 5.93 -10.86 -7.68
N ASP A 152 5.36 -11.01 -8.88
CA ASP A 152 6.10 -11.25 -10.13
C ASP A 152 5.90 -10.16 -11.19
N PHE A 153 4.93 -9.27 -10.98
CA PHE A 153 4.51 -8.30 -11.98
C PHE A 153 4.65 -6.87 -11.45
N TRP A 154 4.86 -5.91 -12.33
CA TRP A 154 4.83 -4.48 -12.01
C TRP A 154 3.90 -3.72 -12.96
N HIS A 155 3.49 -2.52 -12.55
CA HIS A 155 2.71 -1.58 -13.35
C HIS A 155 3.09 -0.14 -13.02
N PHE A 156 2.55 0.80 -13.79
CA PHE A 156 2.53 2.20 -13.40
C PHE A 156 1.28 2.50 -12.59
N ARG A 157 1.44 3.19 -11.46
CA ARG A 157 0.35 3.88 -10.77
C ARG A 157 -0.12 5.08 -11.60
N ASN A 158 -1.27 5.64 -11.23
CA ASN A 158 -1.87 6.79 -11.94
C ASN A 158 -0.98 8.05 -11.94
N ASP A 159 -0.06 8.16 -10.98
CA ASP A 159 0.93 9.25 -10.88
C ASP A 159 2.20 8.99 -11.71
N GLY A 160 2.30 7.83 -12.38
CA GLY A 160 3.47 7.43 -13.17
C GLY A 160 4.55 6.70 -12.37
N THR A 161 4.34 6.43 -11.08
CA THR A 161 5.30 5.68 -10.25
C THR A 161 5.27 4.19 -10.64
N PRO A 162 6.42 3.55 -10.97
CA PRO A 162 6.46 2.11 -11.21
C PRO A 162 6.37 1.37 -9.87
N THR A 163 5.54 0.34 -9.81
CA THR A 163 5.22 -0.38 -8.57
C THR A 163 5.00 -1.85 -8.85
N VAL A 164 5.52 -2.71 -7.98
CA VAL A 164 5.25 -4.14 -8.00
C VAL A 164 3.81 -4.37 -7.56
N TRP A 165 3.11 -5.24 -8.26
CA TRP A 165 1.86 -5.80 -7.77
C TRP A 165 2.17 -6.68 -6.56
N GLU A 166 2.09 -6.18 -5.33
CA GLU A 166 2.24 -7.01 -4.12
C GLU A 166 0.90 -7.65 -3.76
N ASN A 167 0.90 -8.91 -3.30
CA ASN A 167 -0.32 -9.54 -2.79
C ASN A 167 -0.39 -9.35 -1.28
N ILE A 168 -1.14 -8.36 -0.83
CA ILE A 168 -1.25 -8.04 0.59
C ILE A 168 -2.41 -8.84 1.19
N LYS A 169 -2.11 -9.76 2.11
CA LYS A 169 -3.11 -10.59 2.78
C LYS A 169 -3.53 -9.96 4.11
N VAL A 170 -4.83 -9.70 4.23
CA VAL A 170 -5.43 -8.93 5.33
C VAL A 170 -6.46 -9.79 6.07
N LEU A 171 -6.34 -9.87 7.39
CA LEU A 171 -7.33 -10.51 8.26
C LEU A 171 -8.12 -9.46 9.06
N PHE A 172 -9.43 -9.41 8.86
CA PHE A 172 -10.33 -8.63 9.72
C PHE A 172 -10.85 -9.46 10.89
N ILE A 173 -10.55 -9.06 12.13
CA ILE A 173 -11.14 -9.61 13.35
C ILE A 173 -12.05 -8.56 13.98
N GLY A 174 -13.35 -8.84 14.06
CA GLY A 174 -14.31 -7.83 14.52
C GLY A 174 -15.73 -8.33 14.70
N ASN A 175 -16.69 -7.43 14.74
CA ASN A 175 -18.09 -7.78 15.02
C ASN A 175 -19.02 -7.14 14.00
N SER A 176 -20.20 -6.69 14.44
CA SER A 176 -21.18 -6.06 13.57
C SER A 176 -20.69 -4.77 12.94
N PHE A 177 -19.69 -4.09 13.49
CA PHE A 177 -19.14 -2.91 12.83
C PHE A 177 -18.29 -3.28 11.61
N THR A 178 -17.75 -4.51 11.58
CA THR A 178 -17.04 -5.08 10.44
C THR A 178 -17.97 -5.81 9.46
N TYR A 179 -18.84 -6.72 9.91
CA TYR A 179 -19.61 -7.53 8.94
C TYR A 179 -20.79 -6.80 8.29
N TYR A 180 -21.30 -5.70 8.89
CA TYR A 180 -22.39 -4.96 8.26
C TYR A 180 -21.95 -4.37 6.92
N ASN A 181 -22.79 -4.59 5.90
CA ASN A 181 -22.54 -4.24 4.51
C ASN A 181 -21.28 -4.90 3.93
N ASP A 182 -20.78 -5.96 4.56
CA ASP A 182 -19.59 -6.70 4.11
C ASP A 182 -18.37 -5.80 3.92
N LEU A 183 -17.97 -5.11 5.00
CA LEU A 183 -16.82 -4.20 5.00
C LEU A 183 -15.54 -4.85 4.44
N PRO A 184 -15.19 -6.11 4.76
CA PRO A 184 -14.00 -6.74 4.20
C PRO A 184 -14.05 -6.83 2.66
N THR A 185 -15.21 -7.18 2.10
CA THR A 185 -15.39 -7.19 0.64
C THR A 185 -15.31 -5.78 0.05
N LEU A 186 -15.90 -4.77 0.71
CA LEU A 186 -15.78 -3.36 0.27
C LEU A 186 -14.32 -2.90 0.27
N PHE A 187 -13.54 -3.25 1.30
CA PHE A 187 -12.11 -2.97 1.35
C PHE A 187 -11.39 -3.57 0.14
N GLY A 188 -11.63 -4.85 -0.16
CA GLY A 188 -11.02 -5.53 -1.30
C GLY A 188 -11.38 -4.91 -2.66
N GLN A 189 -12.64 -4.51 -2.84
CA GLN A 189 -13.11 -3.89 -4.07
C GLN A 189 -12.58 -2.47 -4.26
N ILE A 190 -12.49 -1.68 -3.18
CA ILE A 190 -11.90 -0.35 -3.21
C ILE A 190 -10.39 -0.43 -3.51
N ALA A 191 -9.68 -1.36 -2.86
CA ALA A 191 -8.26 -1.62 -3.10
C ALA A 191 -7.99 -2.03 -4.56
N SER A 192 -8.71 -3.02 -5.08
CA SER A 192 -8.61 -3.43 -6.49
C SER A 192 -8.94 -2.29 -7.45
N GLY A 193 -9.98 -1.50 -7.14
CA GLY A 193 -10.35 -0.33 -7.93
C GLY A 193 -9.29 0.77 -7.93
N ALA A 194 -8.43 0.83 -6.91
CA ALA A 194 -7.27 1.73 -6.78
C ALA A 194 -5.97 1.14 -7.37
N GLY A 195 -6.02 -0.09 -7.91
CA GLY A 195 -4.85 -0.76 -8.47
C GLY A 195 -3.97 -1.43 -7.41
N GLU A 196 -4.56 -1.98 -6.35
CA GLU A 196 -3.87 -2.80 -5.34
C GLU A 196 -4.35 -4.26 -5.40
N VAL A 197 -3.50 -5.23 -5.07
CA VAL A 197 -3.87 -6.65 -4.98
C VAL A 197 -3.95 -7.06 -3.51
N VAL A 198 -5.14 -7.45 -3.09
CA VAL A 198 -5.38 -7.88 -1.71
C VAL A 198 -6.11 -9.21 -1.66
N GLU A 199 -5.71 -10.05 -0.70
CA GLU A 199 -6.46 -11.21 -0.24
C GLU A 199 -7.07 -10.86 1.12
N VAL A 200 -8.39 -11.03 1.26
CA VAL A 200 -9.10 -10.56 2.46
C VAL A 200 -9.80 -11.72 3.13
N ASP A 201 -9.35 -12.05 4.33
CA ASP A 201 -9.99 -12.99 5.23
C ASP A 201 -10.67 -12.24 6.39
N TRP A 202 -11.62 -12.88 7.05
CA TRP A 202 -12.29 -12.30 8.20
C TRP A 202 -12.81 -13.34 9.19
N ILE A 203 -12.73 -13.01 10.48
CA ILE A 203 -13.36 -13.75 11.56
C ILE A 203 -14.23 -12.76 12.35
N VAL A 204 -15.51 -12.75 12.02
CA VAL A 204 -16.47 -11.76 12.52
C VAL A 204 -17.67 -12.42 13.17
N HIS A 205 -18.06 -11.90 14.34
CA HIS A 205 -19.27 -12.37 15.00
C HIS A 205 -19.96 -11.24 15.78
N GLY A 206 -21.29 -11.19 15.72
CA GLY A 206 -22.08 -10.18 16.45
C GLY A 206 -21.74 -10.16 17.94
N SER A 207 -21.60 -8.96 18.50
CA SER A 207 -21.31 -8.70 19.92
C SER A 207 -20.00 -9.29 20.47
N TYR A 208 -19.13 -9.86 19.62
CA TYR A 208 -17.83 -10.33 20.10
C TYR A 208 -16.94 -9.15 20.53
N THR A 209 -16.13 -9.44 21.53
CA THR A 209 -15.12 -8.55 22.12
C THR A 209 -13.75 -9.10 21.81
N LEU A 210 -12.70 -8.27 21.85
CA LEU A 210 -11.34 -8.80 21.66
C LEU A 210 -10.97 -9.84 22.72
N GLU A 211 -11.49 -9.69 23.95
CA GLU A 211 -11.33 -10.67 25.03
C GLU A 211 -11.79 -12.08 24.63
N LYS A 212 -12.89 -12.21 23.86
CA LYS A 212 -13.33 -13.52 23.36
C LYS A 212 -12.46 -14.03 22.20
N TYR A 213 -12.00 -13.14 21.33
CA TYR A 213 -11.06 -13.50 20.27
C TYR A 213 -9.69 -13.93 20.81
N ALA A 214 -9.28 -13.39 21.94
CA ALA A 214 -8.02 -13.73 22.60
C ALA A 214 -8.04 -15.12 23.26
N ASP A 215 -9.22 -15.65 23.63
CA ASP A 215 -9.35 -16.94 24.31
C ASP A 215 -9.35 -18.13 23.33
N PRO A 216 -8.28 -18.94 23.26
CA PRO A 216 -8.26 -20.12 22.39
C PRO A 216 -9.25 -21.22 22.82
N ASN A 217 -9.79 -21.13 24.04
CA ASN A 217 -10.82 -22.03 24.54
C ASN A 217 -12.23 -21.46 24.38
N ASP A 218 -12.41 -20.32 23.69
CA ASP A 218 -13.73 -19.79 23.36
C ASP A 218 -14.55 -20.88 22.66
N VAL A 219 -15.75 -21.07 23.17
CA VAL A 219 -16.75 -21.95 22.59
C VAL A 219 -17.85 -21.07 22.01
N ALA A 220 -18.42 -21.49 20.88
CA ALA A 220 -19.52 -20.74 20.30
C ALA A 220 -20.64 -20.57 21.35
N ALA A 221 -21.30 -19.42 21.31
CA ALA A 221 -22.53 -19.24 22.09
C ALA A 221 -23.51 -20.39 21.74
N PRO A 222 -24.38 -20.82 22.67
CA PRO A 222 -25.38 -21.84 22.36
C PRO A 222 -26.23 -21.39 21.17
N THR A 223 -26.02 -21.99 20.00
CA THR A 223 -26.83 -21.79 18.79
C THR A 223 -27.55 -23.10 18.46
N GLU A 224 -28.50 -23.05 17.52
CA GLU A 224 -29.12 -24.26 16.96
C GLU A 224 -28.12 -25.12 16.16
N ASP A 225 -26.94 -24.56 15.86
CA ASP A 225 -25.86 -25.24 15.16
C ASP A 225 -24.77 -25.71 16.14
N VAL A 226 -24.87 -26.98 16.52
CA VAL A 226 -23.94 -27.68 17.43
C VAL A 226 -22.52 -27.85 16.86
N THR A 227 -22.29 -27.46 15.60
CA THR A 227 -20.97 -27.51 14.95
C THR A 227 -20.22 -26.17 14.99
N MET A 228 -20.87 -25.10 15.44
CA MET A 228 -20.23 -23.79 15.54
C MET A 228 -19.06 -23.81 16.54
N GLN A 229 -17.91 -23.34 16.07
CA GLN A 229 -16.71 -23.16 16.86
C GLN A 229 -16.64 -21.72 17.41
N GLY A 230 -16.06 -21.54 18.60
CA GLY A 230 -15.86 -20.21 19.15
C GLY A 230 -14.80 -19.45 18.35
N CYS A 231 -15.03 -18.16 18.11
CA CYS A 231 -14.17 -17.39 17.23
C CYS A 231 -12.75 -17.21 17.79
N GLY A 232 -12.55 -17.26 19.12
CA GLY A 232 -11.20 -17.24 19.69
C GLY A 232 -10.36 -18.47 19.31
N LYS A 233 -10.99 -19.65 19.26
CA LYS A 233 -10.36 -20.88 18.73
C LYS A 233 -10.13 -20.79 17.22
N MET A 234 -11.05 -20.18 16.46
CA MET A 234 -10.87 -19.96 15.02
C MET A 234 -9.69 -19.03 14.73
N VAL A 235 -9.53 -17.95 15.51
CA VAL A 235 -8.38 -17.03 15.39
C VAL A 235 -7.06 -17.77 15.63
N ASP A 236 -6.97 -18.56 16.70
CA ASP A 236 -5.74 -19.31 17.01
C ASP A 236 -5.38 -20.33 15.91
N GLU A 237 -6.37 -21.06 15.39
CA GLU A 237 -6.13 -22.02 14.30
C GLU A 237 -5.77 -21.33 12.98
N THR A 238 -6.42 -20.21 12.67
CA THR A 238 -6.16 -19.44 11.43
C THR A 238 -4.75 -18.87 11.44
N LEU A 239 -4.35 -18.21 12.53
CA LEU A 239 -3.01 -17.64 12.66
C LEU A 239 -1.91 -18.72 12.69
N ARG A 240 -2.20 -19.95 13.11
CA ARG A 240 -1.21 -21.04 13.13
C ARG A 240 -1.17 -21.88 11.84
N ALA A 241 -2.12 -21.68 10.93
CA ALA A 241 -2.21 -22.48 9.70
C ALA A 241 -1.08 -22.15 8.71
N SER A 242 -0.69 -20.88 8.63
CA SER A 242 0.33 -20.32 7.74
C SER A 242 0.91 -19.03 8.34
N ASP A 243 2.11 -18.64 7.93
CA ASP A 243 2.80 -17.38 8.28
C ASP A 243 2.78 -16.50 7.02
N ASP A 244 1.59 -16.01 6.67
CA ASP A 244 1.30 -15.38 5.36
C ASP A 244 0.38 -14.16 5.44
N TYR A 245 -0.03 -13.72 6.62
CA TYR A 245 -0.74 -12.45 6.78
C TYR A 245 0.23 -11.29 6.88
N ASP A 246 0.07 -10.30 6.00
CA ASP A 246 0.80 -9.03 6.08
C ASP A 246 0.12 -8.09 7.08
N VAL A 247 -1.20 -8.20 7.24
CA VAL A 247 -1.98 -7.28 8.07
C VAL A 247 -3.07 -8.01 8.86
N VAL A 248 -3.16 -7.70 10.15
CA VAL A 248 -4.29 -8.10 11.00
C VAL A 248 -4.96 -6.85 11.59
N ILE A 249 -6.27 -6.73 11.39
CA ILE A 249 -7.08 -5.61 11.87
C ILE A 249 -7.93 -6.09 13.05
N LEU A 250 -7.78 -5.45 14.20
CA LEU A 250 -8.49 -5.78 15.43
C LEU A 250 -9.52 -4.71 15.77
N GLN A 251 -10.79 -5.11 15.83
CA GLN A 251 -11.91 -4.25 16.19
C GLN A 251 -12.52 -4.68 17.52
N GLU A 252 -12.48 -3.79 18.53
CA GLU A 252 -13.16 -4.01 19.80
C GLU A 252 -14.64 -3.62 19.72
N GLN A 253 -15.46 -4.17 20.61
CA GLN A 253 -16.85 -3.81 20.77
C GLN A 253 -17.04 -2.31 20.98
N SER A 254 -18.10 -1.76 20.37
CA SER A 254 -18.34 -0.35 20.10
C SER A 254 -18.19 0.65 21.28
N THR A 255 -18.26 0.22 22.54
CA THR A 255 -18.11 1.10 23.72
C THR A 255 -17.04 0.65 24.70
N ARG A 256 -16.59 -0.61 24.62
CA ARG A 256 -15.59 -1.18 25.53
C ARG A 256 -14.27 -0.43 25.61
N PRO A 257 -13.76 0.23 24.55
CA PRO A 257 -12.55 1.05 24.67
C PRO A 257 -12.61 2.07 25.81
N ILE A 258 -13.81 2.59 26.14
CA ILE A 258 -13.99 3.55 27.24
C ILE A 258 -14.73 2.98 28.45
N THR A 259 -15.59 1.97 28.29
CA THR A 259 -16.35 1.40 29.42
C THR A 259 -15.61 0.26 30.14
N ASN A 260 -14.64 -0.39 29.49
CA ASN A 260 -13.82 -1.45 30.06
C ASN A 260 -12.41 -1.49 29.44
N TYR A 261 -11.70 -0.36 29.57
CA TYR A 261 -10.38 -0.15 28.95
C TYR A 261 -9.35 -1.24 29.28
N ASN A 262 -9.28 -1.70 30.53
CA ASN A 262 -8.28 -2.68 30.94
C ASN A 262 -8.47 -4.02 30.21
N SER A 263 -9.71 -4.51 30.10
CA SER A 263 -9.98 -5.74 29.35
C SER A 263 -9.70 -5.57 27.86
N PHE A 264 -9.96 -4.39 27.28
CA PHE A 264 -9.57 -4.08 25.90
C PHE A 264 -8.04 -4.14 25.73
N LEU A 265 -7.27 -3.49 26.62
CA LEU A 265 -5.80 -3.49 26.58
C LEU A 265 -5.22 -4.90 26.77
N ASP A 266 -5.70 -5.65 27.76
CA ASP A 266 -5.21 -7.00 28.05
C ASP A 266 -5.49 -7.94 26.87
N ALA A 267 -6.70 -7.89 26.30
CA ALA A 267 -7.04 -8.69 25.14
C ALA A 267 -6.21 -8.32 23.89
N ALA A 268 -6.00 -7.03 23.66
CA ALA A 268 -5.19 -6.56 22.54
C ALA A 268 -3.72 -6.99 22.68
N ARG A 269 -3.17 -7.01 23.90
CA ARG A 269 -1.84 -7.56 24.19
C ARG A 269 -1.77 -9.04 23.86
N THR A 270 -2.72 -9.84 24.35
CA THR A 270 -2.74 -11.29 24.07
C THR A 270 -2.87 -11.59 22.58
N LEU A 271 -3.70 -10.84 21.84
CA LEU A 271 -3.82 -11.01 20.40
C LEU A 271 -2.54 -10.58 19.67
N LYS A 272 -1.92 -9.47 20.06
CA LYS A 272 -0.64 -9.01 19.48
C LYS A 272 0.46 -10.05 19.70
N GLU A 273 0.60 -10.60 20.90
CA GLU A 273 1.56 -11.66 21.19
C GLU A 273 1.33 -12.89 20.30
N LYS A 274 0.08 -13.34 20.16
CA LYS A 274 -0.27 -14.46 19.26
C LYS A 274 0.09 -14.18 17.81
N ILE A 275 -0.19 -12.97 17.32
CA ILE A 275 0.12 -12.56 15.95
C ILE A 275 1.64 -12.54 15.76
N ASP A 276 2.40 -11.89 16.63
CA ASP A 276 3.87 -11.81 16.54
C ASP A 276 4.55 -13.20 16.60
N GLU A 277 3.97 -14.13 17.37
CA GLU A 277 4.48 -15.50 17.46
C GLU A 277 4.25 -16.32 16.18
N THR A 278 3.30 -15.94 15.34
CA THR A 278 2.81 -16.77 14.23
C THR A 278 2.92 -16.12 12.85
N GLN A 279 2.95 -14.79 12.79
CA GLN A 279 2.99 -13.96 11.59
C GLN A 279 4.18 -12.99 11.68
N LYS A 280 5.35 -13.37 11.15
CA LYS A 280 6.62 -12.69 11.47
C LYS A 280 6.71 -11.25 10.97
N ASP A 281 6.14 -10.99 9.80
CA ASP A 281 6.20 -9.69 9.12
C ASP A 281 4.85 -8.96 9.15
N CYS A 282 3.92 -9.41 10.02
CA CYS A 282 2.58 -8.86 10.08
C CYS A 282 2.50 -7.55 10.87
N GLU A 283 1.83 -6.56 10.26
CA GLU A 283 1.42 -5.35 10.95
C GLU A 283 0.03 -5.47 11.58
N VAL A 284 -0.08 -5.02 12.83
CA VAL A 284 -1.36 -4.99 13.54
C VAL A 284 -1.95 -3.58 13.53
N TYR A 285 -3.21 -3.47 13.10
CA TYR A 285 -3.97 -2.23 13.13
C TYR A 285 -5.16 -2.36 14.08
N LEU A 286 -5.34 -1.39 14.97
CA LEU A 286 -6.58 -1.26 15.72
C LEU A 286 -7.59 -0.41 14.95
N TYR A 287 -8.80 -0.93 14.76
CA TYR A 287 -9.91 -0.26 14.09
C TYR A 287 -10.61 0.68 15.08
N ALA A 288 -10.22 1.96 15.10
CA ALA A 288 -10.86 2.97 15.93
C ALA A 288 -12.22 3.40 15.34
N THR A 289 -13.29 3.04 16.06
CA THR A 289 -14.69 3.23 15.65
C THR A 289 -15.22 4.64 15.98
N TRP A 290 -16.50 4.86 15.72
CA TRP A 290 -17.18 6.16 15.80
C TRP A 290 -18.03 6.37 17.06
N GLY A 291 -18.44 7.63 17.28
CA GLY A 291 -19.52 8.00 18.22
C GLY A 291 -20.92 7.82 17.63
N PHE A 292 -21.97 7.98 18.45
CA PHE A 292 -23.37 7.72 18.07
C PHE A 292 -24.22 9.00 18.15
N PRO A 293 -25.24 9.19 17.29
CA PRO A 293 -26.13 10.35 17.36
C PRO A 293 -26.85 10.49 18.70
N ALA A 294 -27.17 9.38 19.36
CA ALA A 294 -27.82 9.38 20.68
C ALA A 294 -26.85 9.62 21.85
N GLY A 295 -25.54 9.70 21.58
CA GLY A 295 -24.50 9.65 22.61
C GLY A 295 -24.44 8.28 23.30
N LEU A 296 -23.71 8.23 24.41
CA LEU A 296 -23.60 7.05 25.27
C LEU A 296 -24.24 7.26 26.64
N ASP A 297 -23.97 8.41 27.26
CA ASP A 297 -24.44 8.77 28.60
C ASP A 297 -24.43 10.30 28.79
N SER A 298 -24.58 10.78 30.03
CA SER A 298 -24.57 12.22 30.33
C SER A 298 -23.23 12.92 30.08
N LYS A 299 -22.13 12.16 29.90
CA LYS A 299 -20.78 12.68 29.64
C LYS A 299 -20.50 12.75 28.14
N TYR A 300 -20.87 11.72 27.40
CA TYR A 300 -20.64 11.61 25.97
C TYR A 300 -21.95 11.77 25.21
N THR A 301 -22.35 13.02 24.97
CA THR A 301 -23.69 13.35 24.45
C THR A 301 -23.71 13.59 22.94
N THR A 302 -22.55 13.77 22.30
CA THR A 302 -22.44 14.04 20.86
C THR A 302 -21.53 13.01 20.17
N ILE A 303 -21.65 12.90 18.84
CA ILE A 303 -20.76 12.06 18.02
C ILE A 303 -19.29 12.45 18.23
N PRO A 304 -18.88 13.73 18.08
CA PRO A 304 -17.47 14.10 18.24
C PRO A 304 -16.92 13.82 19.64
N ASP A 305 -17.70 14.06 20.71
CA ASP A 305 -17.23 13.82 22.09
C ASP A 305 -16.99 12.34 22.37
N LEU A 306 -17.92 11.48 21.93
CA LEU A 306 -17.79 10.05 22.11
C LEU A 306 -16.67 9.47 21.24
N GLU A 307 -16.60 9.89 19.97
CA GLU A 307 -15.54 9.48 19.04
C GLU A 307 -14.16 9.84 19.58
N ALA A 308 -13.94 11.08 20.03
CA ALA A 308 -12.64 11.51 20.52
C ALA A 308 -12.17 10.68 21.71
N ALA A 309 -13.09 10.28 22.61
CA ALA A 309 -12.79 9.42 23.74
C ALA A 309 -12.43 7.98 23.29
N ILE A 310 -13.19 7.43 22.34
CA ILE A 310 -12.93 6.09 21.76
C ILE A 310 -11.57 6.09 21.04
N ARG A 311 -11.32 7.07 20.17
CA ARG A 311 -10.07 7.22 19.44
C ARG A 311 -8.87 7.38 20.36
N GLN A 312 -8.99 8.14 21.45
CA GLN A 312 -7.92 8.24 22.44
C GLN A 312 -7.63 6.89 23.11
N ALA A 313 -8.65 6.11 23.45
CA ALA A 313 -8.45 4.77 24.02
C ALA A 313 -7.72 3.84 23.03
N TYR A 314 -8.14 3.82 21.77
CA TYR A 314 -7.47 3.05 20.72
C TYR A 314 -6.01 3.50 20.50
N LYS A 315 -5.74 4.80 20.43
CA LYS A 315 -4.38 5.35 20.31
C LYS A 315 -3.49 4.95 21.49
N SER A 316 -4.04 4.98 22.71
CA SER A 316 -3.32 4.56 23.91
C SER A 316 -2.99 3.07 23.87
N VAL A 317 -3.95 2.20 23.53
CA VAL A 317 -3.68 0.74 23.42
C VAL A 317 -2.70 0.44 22.28
N ALA A 318 -2.84 1.07 21.12
CA ALA A 318 -1.93 0.88 20.00
C ALA A 318 -0.49 1.23 20.37
N SER A 319 -0.28 2.36 21.07
CA SER A 319 1.04 2.75 21.57
C SER A 319 1.61 1.76 22.59
N GLU A 320 0.77 1.14 23.43
CA GLU A 320 1.19 0.17 24.44
C GLU A 320 1.64 -1.16 23.84
N ILE A 321 1.02 -1.59 22.74
CA ILE A 321 1.28 -2.90 22.11
C ILE A 321 2.15 -2.80 20.85
N GLY A 322 2.57 -1.60 20.45
CA GLY A 322 3.31 -1.38 19.21
C GLY A 322 2.47 -1.65 17.95
N ALA A 323 1.18 -1.35 17.99
CA ALA A 323 0.27 -1.42 16.83
C ALA A 323 0.02 -0.05 16.21
N LYS A 324 -0.55 -0.04 15.01
CA LYS A 324 -1.04 1.16 14.32
C LYS A 324 -2.54 1.33 14.55
N VAL A 325 -3.10 2.47 14.14
CA VAL A 325 -4.54 2.75 14.27
C VAL A 325 -5.13 3.17 12.93
N SER A 326 -6.24 2.56 12.54
CA SER A 326 -7.08 3.05 11.45
C SER A 326 -8.25 3.86 12.03
N ASN A 327 -8.19 5.19 11.88
CA ASN A 327 -9.08 6.16 12.55
C ASN A 327 -10.39 6.39 11.79
N VAL A 328 -11.21 5.35 11.63
CA VAL A 328 -12.51 5.45 10.94
C VAL A 328 -13.46 6.40 11.65
N GLY A 329 -13.46 6.42 12.98
CA GLY A 329 -14.28 7.35 13.77
C GLY A 329 -14.06 8.81 13.40
N GLU A 330 -12.82 9.20 13.15
CA GLU A 330 -12.45 10.57 12.78
C GLU A 330 -13.09 10.98 11.45
N ALA A 331 -13.15 10.06 10.48
CA ALA A 331 -13.85 10.27 9.21
C ALA A 331 -15.37 10.38 9.38
N PHE A 332 -15.97 9.57 10.27
CA PHE A 332 -17.40 9.70 10.60
C PHE A 332 -17.70 11.08 11.21
N THR A 333 -16.85 11.55 12.13
CA THR A 333 -16.95 12.89 12.72
C THR A 333 -16.79 13.98 11.66
N ALA A 334 -15.86 13.82 10.71
CA ALA A 334 -15.64 14.78 9.64
C ALA A 334 -16.89 14.93 8.74
N VAL A 335 -17.47 13.82 8.27
CA VAL A 335 -18.71 13.84 7.49
C VAL A 335 -19.85 14.42 8.31
N TYR A 336 -20.03 14.00 9.57
CA TYR A 336 -21.08 14.54 10.43
C TYR A 336 -21.01 16.07 10.56
N ASN A 337 -19.80 16.63 10.68
CA ASN A 337 -19.60 18.07 10.86
C ASN A 337 -19.77 18.88 9.56
N THR A 338 -19.56 18.28 8.39
CA THR A 338 -19.44 19.02 7.11
C THR A 338 -20.47 18.63 6.07
N HIS A 339 -21.02 17.42 6.15
CA HIS A 339 -21.89 16.77 5.18
C HIS A 339 -22.95 15.90 5.87
N SER A 340 -23.64 16.47 6.87
CA SER A 340 -24.62 15.76 7.72
C SER A 340 -25.82 15.16 6.96
N GLU A 341 -26.03 15.57 5.72
CA GLU A 341 -27.00 14.98 4.79
C GLU A 341 -26.65 13.54 4.38
N ILE A 342 -25.38 13.14 4.50
CA ILE A 342 -24.94 11.77 4.25
C ILE A 342 -25.21 10.93 5.51
N GLY A 343 -26.22 10.07 5.43
CA GLY A 343 -26.58 9.18 6.52
C GLY A 343 -25.55 8.07 6.72
N LEU A 344 -24.63 8.22 7.67
CA LEU A 344 -23.60 7.21 7.99
C LEU A 344 -24.07 6.07 8.90
N TYR A 345 -25.27 6.18 9.45
CA TYR A 345 -25.83 5.21 10.40
C TYR A 345 -27.08 4.57 9.82
N ASN A 346 -27.30 3.30 10.16
CA ASN A 346 -28.59 2.66 9.92
C ASN A 346 -29.68 3.24 10.87
N ALA A 347 -30.88 2.65 10.83
CA ALA A 347 -32.02 3.10 11.63
C ALA A 347 -31.82 3.00 13.17
N ASP A 348 -30.86 2.21 13.66
CA ASP A 348 -30.57 2.11 15.09
C ASP A 348 -29.61 3.19 15.61
N GLY A 349 -29.01 3.98 14.71
CA GLY A 349 -28.11 5.07 15.07
C GLY A 349 -26.76 4.59 15.64
N ARG A 350 -26.39 3.33 15.48
CA ARG A 350 -25.12 2.77 15.97
C ARG A 350 -24.35 2.04 14.89
N HIS A 351 -25.01 1.13 14.18
CA HIS A 351 -24.39 0.38 13.09
C HIS A 351 -24.25 1.23 11.83
N PRO A 352 -23.25 0.96 10.99
CA PRO A 352 -23.02 1.76 9.80
C PRO A 352 -24.14 1.52 8.77
N SER A 353 -24.53 2.59 8.07
CA SER A 353 -25.21 2.46 6.79
C SER A 353 -24.23 1.94 5.72
N TYR A 354 -24.71 1.78 4.48
CA TYR A 354 -23.81 1.44 3.37
C TYR A 354 -22.76 2.53 3.13
N GLU A 355 -23.17 3.81 3.21
CA GLU A 355 -22.29 4.98 3.16
C GLU A 355 -21.23 4.94 4.27
N GLY A 356 -21.64 4.59 5.50
CA GLY A 356 -20.75 4.43 6.64
C GLY A 356 -19.71 3.32 6.44
N SER A 357 -20.13 2.14 5.95
CA SER A 357 -19.20 1.04 5.65
C SER A 357 -18.28 1.38 4.48
N TYR A 358 -18.78 2.06 3.44
CA TYR A 358 -17.95 2.51 2.32
C TYR A 358 -16.86 3.49 2.79
N LEU A 359 -17.22 4.48 3.61
CA LEU A 359 -16.26 5.42 4.20
C LEU A 359 -15.22 4.70 5.06
N ALA A 360 -15.66 3.75 5.91
CA ALA A 360 -14.76 2.96 6.73
C ALA A 360 -13.76 2.15 5.87
N ALA A 361 -14.22 1.55 4.78
CA ALA A 361 -13.36 0.82 3.86
C ALA A 361 -12.35 1.73 3.15
N CYS A 362 -12.75 2.94 2.72
CA CYS A 362 -11.81 3.93 2.17
C CYS A 362 -10.72 4.31 3.18
N VAL A 363 -11.08 4.53 4.45
CA VAL A 363 -10.09 4.86 5.51
C VAL A 363 -9.15 3.69 5.75
N HIS A 364 -9.65 2.44 5.78
CA HIS A 364 -8.81 1.27 5.90
C HIS A 364 -7.84 1.12 4.72
N VAL A 365 -8.33 1.24 3.48
CA VAL A 365 -7.49 1.19 2.27
C VAL A 365 -6.39 2.24 2.31
N ALA A 366 -6.74 3.49 2.62
CA ALA A 366 -5.79 4.59 2.70
C ALA A 366 -4.75 4.37 3.81
N THR A 367 -5.19 3.92 4.98
CA THR A 367 -4.32 3.74 6.16
C THR A 367 -3.36 2.55 5.99
N ILE A 368 -3.88 1.43 5.48
CA ILE A 368 -3.18 0.13 5.51
C ILE A 368 -2.33 -0.04 4.27
N LEU A 369 -2.85 0.32 3.09
CA LEU A 369 -2.12 0.16 1.82
C LEU A 369 -1.31 1.40 1.46
N GLY A 370 -1.50 2.51 2.18
CA GLY A 370 -0.82 3.78 1.90
C GLY A 370 -1.17 4.40 0.55
N CYS A 371 -2.25 3.92 -0.10
CA CYS A 371 -2.68 4.43 -1.41
C CYS A 371 -3.74 5.53 -1.27
N ASP A 372 -3.85 6.39 -2.28
CA ASP A 372 -4.87 7.44 -2.34
C ASP A 372 -6.24 6.83 -2.68
N PRO A 373 -7.22 6.80 -1.76
CA PRO A 373 -8.50 6.14 -1.99
C PRO A 373 -9.35 6.83 -3.07
N ARG A 374 -9.03 8.06 -3.47
CA ARG A 374 -9.72 8.79 -4.55
C ARG A 374 -9.35 8.27 -5.94
N THR A 375 -8.30 7.46 -6.02
CA THR A 375 -7.90 6.81 -7.28
C THR A 375 -8.77 5.59 -7.60
N THR A 376 -9.58 5.12 -6.64
CA THR A 376 -10.43 3.96 -6.86
C THR A 376 -11.54 4.27 -7.86
N THR A 377 -11.73 3.35 -8.80
CA THR A 377 -12.86 3.39 -9.75
C THR A 377 -14.13 2.74 -9.19
N TYR A 378 -14.07 2.11 -8.01
CA TYR A 378 -15.18 1.39 -7.42
C TYR A 378 -16.04 2.29 -6.53
N THR A 379 -17.29 2.54 -6.92
CA THR A 379 -18.26 3.36 -6.16
C THR A 379 -19.31 2.53 -5.41
N GLY A 380 -19.29 1.20 -5.58
CA GLY A 380 -20.28 0.30 -5.00
C GLY A 380 -21.71 0.67 -5.40
N ASN A 381 -22.61 0.75 -4.43
CA ASN A 381 -24.01 1.14 -4.63
C ASN A 381 -24.26 2.65 -4.48
N LEU A 382 -23.21 3.47 -4.33
CA LEU A 382 -23.33 4.91 -4.15
C LEU A 382 -23.39 5.62 -5.51
N SER A 383 -23.99 6.81 -5.55
CA SER A 383 -23.77 7.74 -6.66
C SER A 383 -22.31 8.19 -6.68
N ASP A 384 -21.77 8.47 -7.86
CA ASP A 384 -20.40 8.97 -8.04
C ASP A 384 -20.07 10.17 -7.14
N GLU A 385 -21.02 11.11 -6.98
CA GLU A 385 -20.85 12.30 -6.13
C GLU A 385 -20.60 11.94 -4.66
N VAL A 386 -21.45 11.09 -4.08
CA VAL A 386 -21.30 10.63 -2.69
C VAL A 386 -20.02 9.80 -2.53
N ALA A 387 -19.73 8.89 -3.46
CA ALA A 387 -18.52 8.06 -3.39
C ALA A 387 -17.25 8.93 -3.40
N GLN A 388 -17.14 9.88 -4.34
CA GLN A 388 -15.98 10.78 -4.45
C GLN A 388 -15.81 11.66 -3.20
N LEU A 389 -16.92 12.13 -2.63
CA LEU A 389 -16.89 12.89 -1.39
C LEU A 389 -16.34 12.05 -0.24
N LEU A 390 -16.84 10.82 -0.04
CA LEU A 390 -16.38 9.92 1.02
C LEU A 390 -14.92 9.49 0.84
N GLN A 391 -14.49 9.23 -0.40
CA GLN A 391 -13.08 8.98 -0.73
C GLN A 391 -12.21 10.20 -0.37
N GLY A 392 -12.69 11.41 -0.67
CA GLY A 392 -12.03 12.67 -0.31
C GLY A 392 -11.87 12.85 1.20
N VAL A 393 -12.94 12.60 1.97
CA VAL A 393 -12.88 12.68 3.44
C VAL A 393 -11.90 11.65 4.00
N ALA A 394 -11.91 10.41 3.49
CA ALA A 394 -10.96 9.40 3.91
C ALA A 394 -9.51 9.81 3.60
N TYR A 395 -9.25 10.37 2.41
CA TYR A 395 -7.94 10.91 2.05
C TYR A 395 -7.50 12.02 3.01
N ASP A 396 -8.36 12.99 3.29
CA ASP A 396 -8.01 14.12 4.15
C ASP A 396 -7.72 13.68 5.60
N VAL A 397 -8.46 12.69 6.11
CA VAL A 397 -8.24 12.15 7.46
C VAL A 397 -6.90 11.40 7.57
N VAL A 398 -6.46 10.72 6.51
CA VAL A 398 -5.25 9.90 6.55
C VAL A 398 -4.00 10.68 6.12
N PHE A 399 -4.11 11.53 5.09
CA PHE A 399 -2.98 12.21 4.46
C PHE A 399 -2.99 13.74 4.61
N GLY A 400 -4.09 14.34 5.07
CA GLY A 400 -4.30 15.80 5.07
C GLY A 400 -3.62 16.58 6.19
N SER A 401 -2.73 15.95 6.98
CA SER A 401 -2.07 16.55 8.16
C SER A 401 -0.69 17.13 7.86
#